data_AF-A0A4Y6I0R8-F1
#
_entry.id   AF-A0A4Y6I0R8-F1
#
_cell.length_a   1.000
_cell.length_b   1.000
_cell.length_c   1.000
_cell.angle_alpha   90.00
_cell.angle_beta   90.00
_cell.angle_gamma   90.00
#
_symmetry.space_group_name_H-M   'P 1'
#
loop_
_entity.id
_entity.type
_entity.pdbx_description
1 polymer ?
#
loop_
_entity_poly.entity_id
_entity_poly.type
_entity_poly.pdbx_seq_one_letter_code
_entity_poly.pdbx_strand_id
1 'polypeptide(L)' 'VGDVLGKYHPHGDIACYEAMVLMAQPFSYRYPLVDGQGNWGAPDDPKSFAAMRYTESRLSKY' A
#
# COMPACT_ATOMS: atom_id res chain seq x y z
N VAL A 1 -6.50 0.22 -6.14
CA VAL A 1 -6.47 -1.22 -6.50
C VAL A 1 -7.32 -1.52 -7.73
N GLY A 2 -8.64 -1.32 -7.69
CA GLY A 2 -9.54 -1.67 -8.81
C GLY A 2 -9.12 -1.13 -10.19
N ASP A 3 -8.79 0.15 -10.30
CA ASP A 3 -8.35 0.76 -11.57
C ASP A 3 -7.08 0.13 -12.15
N VAL A 4 -6.12 -0.23 -11.28
CA VAL A 4 -4.87 -0.87 -11.71
C VAL A 4 -5.15 -2.26 -12.26
N LEU A 5 -6.01 -3.02 -11.59
CA LEU A 5 -6.39 -4.36 -12.03
C LEU A 5 -7.19 -4.35 -13.34
N GLY A 6 -8.13 -3.42 -13.46
CA GLY A 6 -8.99 -3.31 -14.65
C GLY A 6 -8.29 -2.76 -15.88
N LYS A 7 -7.20 -1.99 -15.73
CA LYS A 7 -6.52 -1.31 -16.85
C LYS A 7 -5.15 -1.89 -17.19
N TYR A 8 -4.36 -2.33 -16.21
CA TYR A 8 -2.93 -2.55 -16.40
C TYR A 8 -2.38 -3.86 -15.84
N HIS A 9 -3.05 -4.48 -14.86
CA HIS A 9 -2.46 -5.60 -14.12
C HIS A 9 -3.47 -6.73 -13.86
N PRO A 10 -3.54 -7.76 -14.73
CA PRO A 10 -4.57 -8.81 -14.67
C PRO A 10 -4.27 -9.91 -13.63
N HIS A 11 -3.98 -9.51 -12.39
CA HIS A 11 -3.69 -10.41 -11.27
C HIS A 11 -4.58 -10.12 -10.06
N GLY A 12 -4.32 -10.80 -8.93
CA GLY A 12 -5.11 -10.67 -7.71
C GLY A 12 -5.00 -9.30 -7.04
N ASP A 13 -6.10 -8.87 -6.44
CA ASP A 13 -6.19 -7.63 -5.66
C ASP A 13 -5.31 -7.64 -4.42
N ILE A 14 -5.22 -8.78 -3.74
CA ILE A 14 -4.37 -8.97 -2.55
C ILE A 14 -2.91 -8.65 -2.88
N ALA A 15 -2.35 -9.28 -3.92
CA ALA A 15 -0.96 -9.07 -4.31
C ALA A 15 -0.69 -7.61 -4.72
N CYS A 16 -1.63 -6.98 -5.43
CA CYS A 16 -1.53 -5.57 -5.80
C CYS A 16 -1.56 -4.64 -4.56
N TYR A 17 -2.42 -4.95 -3.58
CA TYR A 17 -2.53 -4.13 -2.36
C TYR A 17 -1.35 -4.32 -1.43
N GLU A 18 -0.85 -5.55 -1.24
CA GLU A 18 0.35 -5.83 -0.45
C GLU A 18 1.56 -5.07 -0.99
N ALA A 19 1.73 -5.03 -2.31
CA ALA A 19 2.77 -4.22 -2.94
C ALA A 19 2.60 -2.72 -2.66
N MET A 20 1.37 -2.21 -2.69
CA MET A 20 1.06 -0.82 -2.37
C MET A 20 1.35 -0.48 -0.91
N VAL A 21 1.03 -1.38 0.02
CA VAL A 21 1.32 -1.22 1.45
C VAL A 21 2.83 -1.13 1.67
N LEU A 22 3.61 -2.01 1.04
CA LEU A 22 5.06 -1.99 1.16
C LEU A 22 5.65 -0.64 0.71
N MET A 23 5.15 -0.09 -0.40
CA MET A 23 5.59 1.23 -0.92
C MET A 23 5.19 2.41 -0.04
N ALA A 24 4.25 2.23 0.88
CA ALA A 24 3.79 3.26 1.82
C ALA A 24 4.51 3.22 3.18
N GLN A 25 5.17 2.11 3.51
CA GLN A 25 5.80 1.90 4.82
C GLN A 25 7.18 2.57 4.89
N PRO A 26 7.40 3.58 5.77
CA PRO A 26 8.68 4.27 5.89
C PRO A 26 9.80 3.42 6.50
N PHE A 27 9.44 2.32 7.16
CA PHE A 27 10.39 1.33 7.68
C PHE A 27 10.78 0.26 6.65
N SER A 28 10.01 0.13 5.55
CA SER A 28 10.29 -0.81 4.45
C SER A 28 10.96 -0.11 3.27
N TYR A 29 10.52 1.11 2.94
CA TYR A 29 11.09 1.96 1.90
C TYR A 29 11.83 3.16 2.49
N ARG A 30 13.08 3.35 2.07
CA ARG A 30 13.88 4.51 2.50
C ARG A 30 13.26 5.85 2.10
N TYR A 31 12.63 5.88 0.93
CA TYR A 31 11.84 6.98 0.39
C TYR A 31 10.50 6.41 -0.12
N PRO A 32 9.44 6.45 0.70
CA PRO A 32 8.13 5.91 0.31
C PRO A 32 7.58 6.60 -0.93
N LEU A 33 6.96 5.82 -1.82
CA LEU A 33 6.32 6.31 -3.05
C LEU A 33 4.84 6.67 -2.82
N VAL A 34 4.27 6.16 -1.72
CA VAL A 34 2.87 6.35 -1.34
C VAL A 34 2.83 6.95 0.06
N ASP A 35 2.04 8.01 0.23
CA ASP A 35 1.63 8.53 1.53
C ASP A 35 0.28 7.90 1.91
N GLY A 36 0.26 7.09 2.96
CA GLY A 36 -0.94 6.44 3.48
C GLY A 36 -1.52 7.12 4.73
N GLN A 37 -2.85 7.18 4.85
CA GLN A 37 -3.57 7.47 6.10
C GLN A 37 -4.37 6.24 6.57
N GLY A 38 -4.48 6.06 7.89
CA GLY A 38 -5.05 4.87 8.52
C GLY A 38 -3.96 3.90 9.01
N ASN A 39 -4.31 2.63 9.21
CA ASN A 39 -3.36 1.60 9.64
C ASN A 39 -2.65 0.94 8.44
N TRP A 40 -1.37 1.26 8.23
CA TRP A 40 -0.51 0.73 7.17
C TRP A 40 0.54 -0.27 7.67
N GLY A 41 0.31 -0.87 8.83
CA GLY A 41 1.25 -1.76 9.49
C GLY A 41 2.24 -1.00 10.38
N ALA A 42 2.95 -1.75 11.21
CA ALA A 42 3.91 -1.21 12.16
C ALA A 42 5.29 -1.89 11.99
N PRO A 43 6.39 -1.28 12.45
CA PRO A 43 7.72 -1.85 12.27
C PRO A 43 7.92 -3.24 12.92
N ASP A 44 7.22 -3.49 14.02
CA ASP A 44 7.24 -4.75 14.79
C ASP A 44 6.37 -5.85 14.13
N ASP A 45 5.24 -5.47 13.54
CA ASP A 45 4.43 -6.35 12.70
C ASP A 45 4.03 -5.65 11.38
N PRO A 46 4.89 -5.72 10.36
CA PRO A 46 4.65 -5.09 9.05
C PRO A 46 3.41 -5.59 8.33
N LYS A 47 2.91 -6.79 8.68
CA LYS A 47 1.73 -7.40 8.05
C LYS A 47 0.42 -7.07 8.76
N SER A 48 0.49 -6.38 9.91
CA SER A 48 -0.69 -5.90 10.65
C SER A 48 -1.27 -4.60 10.05
N PHE A 49 -1.46 -4.58 8.73
CA PHE A 49 -2.08 -3.46 8.02
C PHE A 49 -3.58 -3.68 7.85
N ALA A 50 -4.36 -2.59 7.81
CA ALA A 50 -5.79 -2.68 7.58
C ALA A 50 -6.10 -3.03 6.11
N ALA A 51 -7.27 -3.64 5.88
CA ALA A 51 -7.75 -3.95 4.54
C ALA A 51 -7.93 -2.67 3.69
N MET A 52 -7.78 -2.80 2.36
CA MET A 52 -7.82 -1.68 1.39
C MET A 52 -9.08 -0.80 1.42
N ARG A 53 -10.16 -1.26 2.07
CA ARG A 53 -11.41 -0.49 2.23
C ARG A 53 -11.38 0.49 3.41
N TYR A 54 -10.37 0.43 4.26
CA TYR A 54 -10.21 1.25 5.47
C TYR A 54 -8.97 2.14 5.43
N THR A 55 -8.21 2.11 4.35
CA THR A 55 -6.99 2.88 4.17
C THR A 55 -7.14 3.86 3.02
N GLU A 56 -6.54 5.04 3.17
CA GLU A 56 -6.53 6.08 2.15
C GLU A 56 -5.09 6.30 1.70
N SER A 57 -4.87 6.48 0.40
CA SER A 57 -3.54 6.67 -0.17
C SER A 57 -3.48 7.83 -1.14
N ARG A 58 -2.32 8.50 -1.17
CA ARG A 58 -1.93 9.46 -2.20
C ARG A 58 -0.47 9.24 -2.58
N LEU A 59 -0.03 9.76 -3.72
CA LEU A 59 1.40 9.71 -4.08
C LEU A 59 2.22 10.63 -3.17
N SER A 60 3.42 10.20 -2.82
CA SER A 60 4.37 11.03 -2.07
C SER A 60 4.99 12.10 -2.99
N LYS A 61 5.76 13.03 -2.42
CA LYS A 61 6.44 14.11 -3.16
C LYS A 61 7.81 13.72 -3.73
N TYR A 62 8.30 12.52 -3.40
CA TYR A 62 9.62 12.03 -3.80
C TYR A 62 9.64 11.68 -5.29
#